data_AF-A0AA39NRF5-F1
#
_entry.id   AF-A0AA39NRF5-F1
#
_cell.length_a   1.000
_cell.length_b   1.000
_cell.length_c   1.000
_cell.angle_alpha   90.00
_cell.angle_beta   90.00
_cell.angle_gamma   90.00
#
_symmetry.space_group_name_H-M   'P 1'
#
loop_
_entity.id
_entity.type
_entity.pdbx_description
1 polymer ?
#
loop_
_entity_poly.entity_id
_entity_poly.type
_entity_poly.pdbx_seq_one_letter_code
_entity_poly.pdbx_strand_id
1 'polypeptide(L)'
;MYLHLDLCYGDDDPLSWPQPYISQHCHFPIIRSALLNPSDSHPDALLYWLPGKTDFYEADSAGECRGPRFLLHHKFVWFQKWVDKTIECGKGATFSEGAEDLKHGYMVLLHDLLEHLQHLPMSLEKVQLSVQETQHVVLYLQVLIDYMLIYKPHMDTAADSSVPQKADPELMGAFTNDAQIVQSFFHAGIPVWIIQHIDQLPNIRIDKTDHFRELHFFMPLDQHHAKFCPIFKGHGLTAKKYYAFDRFTHSHV
;
A
#
# COMPACT_ATOMS: atom_id res chain seq x y z
N MET A 1 11.01 9.76 8.46
CA MET A 1 10.59 8.40 8.14
C MET A 1 11.80 7.56 7.76
N TYR A 2 11.90 6.36 8.33
CA TYR A 2 12.92 5.34 8.06
C TYR A 2 12.20 4.05 7.66
N LEU A 3 12.88 3.19 6.91
CA LEU A 3 12.42 1.82 6.69
C LEU A 3 12.53 1.03 8.01
N HIS A 4 11.52 0.26 8.35
CA HIS A 4 11.52 -0.64 9.50
C HIS A 4 12.20 -1.98 9.17
N LEU A 5 12.38 -2.85 10.18
CA LEU A 5 13.01 -4.17 10.00
C LEU A 5 12.18 -5.13 9.15
N ASP A 6 10.87 -4.90 9.09
CA ASP A 6 9.91 -5.57 8.22
C ASP A 6 9.91 -5.00 6.79
N LEU A 7 10.78 -4.03 6.50
CA LEU A 7 10.90 -3.33 5.22
C LEU A 7 9.68 -2.47 4.86
N CYS A 8 8.81 -2.19 5.83
CA CYS A 8 7.69 -1.27 5.69
C CYS A 8 8.12 0.18 5.98
N TYR A 9 7.31 1.14 5.56
CA TYR A 9 7.57 2.57 5.72
C TYR A 9 7.30 3.12 7.13
N GLY A 10 7.29 2.27 8.15
CA GLY A 10 6.89 2.64 9.52
C GLY A 10 5.51 3.29 9.52
N ASP A 11 5.22 4.19 10.47
CA ASP A 11 3.95 4.92 10.70
C ASP A 11 3.29 5.56 9.47
N ASP A 12 4.05 5.76 8.41
CA ASP A 12 3.60 6.39 7.18
C ASP A 12 3.22 5.40 6.06
N ASP A 13 3.34 4.09 6.32
CA ASP A 13 3.04 3.02 5.36
C ASP A 13 1.52 2.86 5.12
N PRO A 14 1.05 3.07 3.87
CA PRO A 14 -0.37 2.95 3.54
C PRO A 14 -0.90 1.51 3.54
N LEU A 15 -0.06 0.49 3.58
CA LEU A 15 -0.48 -0.92 3.64
C LEU A 15 -0.67 -1.43 5.07
N SER A 16 -0.21 -0.68 6.06
CA SER A 16 -0.16 -1.15 7.44
C SER A 16 -1.34 -0.67 8.31
N TRP A 17 -1.84 0.56 8.08
CA TRP A 17 -2.98 1.13 8.82
C TRP A 17 -3.56 2.35 8.08
N PRO A 18 -4.74 2.87 8.52
CA PRO A 18 -5.36 4.03 7.90
C PRO A 18 -4.44 5.26 7.88
N GLN A 19 -4.38 5.92 6.73
CA GLN A 19 -3.55 7.11 6.50
C GLN A 19 -4.41 8.38 6.49
N PRO A 20 -3.80 9.57 6.67
CA PRO A 20 -4.51 10.81 6.41
C PRO A 20 -4.95 10.84 4.95
N TYR A 21 -6.17 11.32 4.69
CA TYR A 21 -6.62 11.51 3.32
C TYR A 21 -5.75 12.54 2.60
N ILE A 22 -5.22 12.15 1.44
CA ILE A 22 -4.44 13.01 0.55
C ILE A 22 -5.03 12.89 -0.85
N SER A 23 -5.43 14.02 -1.45
CA SER A 23 -6.15 14.03 -2.73
C SER A 23 -5.32 13.44 -3.88
N GLN A 24 -4.01 13.65 -3.90
CA GLN A 24 -3.10 13.07 -4.89
C GLN A 24 -3.03 11.54 -4.81
N HIS A 25 -3.31 10.95 -3.65
CA HIS A 25 -3.30 9.51 -3.40
C HIS A 25 -4.67 9.05 -2.87
N CYS A 26 -5.74 9.58 -3.48
CA CYS A 26 -7.12 9.36 -3.03
C CYS A 26 -7.59 7.89 -3.07
N HIS A 27 -6.85 7.02 -3.75
CA HIS A 27 -7.10 5.59 -3.86
C HIS A 27 -6.50 4.75 -2.72
N PHE A 28 -5.55 5.27 -1.94
CA PHE A 28 -4.95 4.53 -0.82
C PHE A 28 -5.94 4.08 0.28
N PRO A 29 -7.02 4.82 0.59
CA PRO A 29 -7.99 4.39 1.59
C PRO A 29 -8.72 3.09 1.26
N ILE A 30 -8.69 2.65 -0.01
CA ILE A 30 -9.31 1.37 -0.40
C ILE A 30 -8.31 0.20 -0.45
N ILE A 31 -7.06 0.42 -0.02
CA ILE A 31 -6.12 -0.69 0.21
C ILE A 31 -6.75 -1.65 1.19
N ARG A 32 -6.72 -2.94 0.85
CA ARG A 32 -7.24 -3.98 1.73
C ARG A 32 -6.27 -4.17 2.88
N SER A 33 -6.79 -4.19 4.11
CA SER A 33 -5.95 -4.25 5.29
C SER A 33 -5.27 -5.62 5.41
N ALA A 34 -3.93 -5.63 5.37
CA ALA A 34 -3.09 -6.81 5.60
C ALA A 34 -3.37 -7.48 6.96
N LEU A 35 -3.76 -6.68 7.97
CA LEU A 35 -4.10 -7.13 9.32
C LEU A 35 -5.32 -8.07 9.37
N LEU A 36 -6.05 -8.21 8.26
CA LEU A 36 -7.15 -9.16 8.15
C LEU A 36 -6.69 -10.57 7.77
N ASN A 37 -5.38 -10.80 7.66
CA ASN A 37 -4.75 -12.10 7.43
C ASN A 37 -5.48 -12.89 6.34
N PRO A 38 -5.19 -12.63 5.05
CA PRO A 38 -5.40 -13.68 4.07
C PRO A 38 -4.72 -14.95 4.63
N SER A 39 -5.52 -15.97 4.99
CA SER A 39 -5.01 -17.31 5.25
C SER A 39 -3.97 -17.66 4.17
N ASP A 40 -2.95 -18.48 4.45
CA ASP A 40 -1.97 -18.90 3.44
C ASP A 40 -2.65 -19.49 2.17
N SER A 41 -3.91 -19.90 2.28
CA SER A 41 -4.78 -20.36 1.20
C SER A 41 -5.48 -19.27 0.38
N HIS A 42 -5.39 -17.99 0.76
CA HIS A 42 -6.04 -16.88 0.08
C HIS A 42 -5.24 -16.50 -1.16
N PRO A 43 -5.90 -16.21 -2.30
CA PRO A 43 -5.22 -15.86 -3.55
C PRO A 43 -4.24 -14.69 -3.41
N ASP A 44 -4.55 -13.74 -2.52
CA ASP A 44 -3.78 -12.50 -2.33
C ASP A 44 -2.73 -12.58 -1.21
N ALA A 45 -2.58 -13.73 -0.53
CA ALA A 45 -1.70 -13.87 0.64
C ALA A 45 -0.25 -13.44 0.36
N LEU A 46 0.23 -13.71 -0.85
CA LEU A 46 1.57 -13.37 -1.27
C LEU A 46 1.78 -11.88 -1.61
N LEU A 47 0.72 -11.06 -1.75
CA LEU A 47 0.88 -9.60 -1.81
C LEU A 47 1.27 -9.00 -0.46
N TYR A 48 1.12 -9.78 0.61
CA TYR A 48 1.46 -9.39 1.99
C TYR A 48 2.53 -10.33 2.59
N TRP A 49 3.15 -11.15 1.75
CA TRP A 49 4.17 -12.11 2.17
C TRP A 49 5.53 -11.45 2.30
N LEU A 50 6.16 -11.60 3.46
CA LEU A 50 7.54 -11.19 3.68
C LEU A 50 8.49 -12.34 3.31
N PRO A 51 9.38 -12.18 2.31
CA PRO A 51 10.25 -13.27 1.88
C PRO A 51 11.27 -13.69 2.94
N GLY A 52 11.40 -15.00 3.16
CA GLY A 52 12.37 -15.59 4.07
C GLY A 52 13.63 -16.05 3.35
N LYS A 53 14.67 -16.42 4.12
CA LYS A 53 15.94 -16.93 3.56
C LYS A 53 15.77 -18.14 2.63
N THR A 54 14.75 -18.96 2.89
CA THR A 54 14.43 -20.17 2.13
C THR A 54 13.83 -19.91 0.77
N ASP A 55 13.41 -18.67 0.50
CA ASP A 55 12.79 -18.28 -0.76
C ASP A 55 13.80 -17.82 -1.81
N PHE A 56 15.09 -17.91 -1.47
CA PHE A 56 16.21 -17.45 -2.29
C PHE A 56 17.25 -18.54 -2.51
N TYR A 57 17.92 -18.49 -3.66
CA TYR A 57 19.09 -19.32 -3.95
C TYR A 57 20.31 -18.45 -4.24
N GLU A 58 21.51 -18.95 -3.92
CA GLU A 58 22.76 -18.24 -4.19
C GLU A 58 23.09 -18.30 -5.69
N ALA A 59 23.47 -17.15 -6.26
CA ALA A 59 23.79 -17.02 -7.67
C ALA A 59 25.02 -17.86 -8.06
N ASP A 60 25.98 -17.98 -7.14
CA ASP A 60 27.14 -18.84 -7.28
C ASP A 60 27.34 -19.63 -5.99
N SER A 61 27.00 -20.92 -6.01
CA SER A 61 27.18 -21.82 -4.87
C SER A 61 28.58 -22.44 -4.82
N ALA A 62 29.38 -22.28 -5.88
CA ALA A 62 30.70 -22.88 -6.03
C ALA A 62 31.85 -21.87 -5.98
N GLY A 63 31.58 -20.58 -6.18
CA GLY A 63 32.56 -19.50 -6.15
C GLY A 63 32.85 -18.92 -4.76
N GLU A 64 33.92 -18.13 -4.70
CA GLU A 64 34.40 -17.47 -3.47
C GLU A 64 33.50 -16.31 -3.03
N CYS A 65 32.72 -15.73 -3.95
CA CYS A 65 31.80 -14.62 -3.70
C CYS A 65 30.43 -15.11 -3.22
N ARG A 66 30.33 -15.55 -1.96
CA ARG A 66 29.04 -15.81 -1.31
C ARG A 66 28.29 -14.50 -1.03
N GLY A 67 26.99 -14.47 -1.31
CA GLY A 67 26.14 -13.33 -0.92
C GLY A 67 25.05 -12.94 -1.91
N PRO A 68 25.34 -12.82 -3.22
CA PRO A 68 24.33 -12.51 -4.22
C PRO A 68 23.33 -13.66 -4.38
N ARG A 69 22.04 -13.32 -4.39
CA ARG A 69 20.92 -14.26 -4.42
C ARG A 69 19.88 -13.84 -5.43
N PHE A 70 19.14 -14.84 -5.89
CA PHE A 70 17.96 -14.70 -6.72
C PHE A 70 16.73 -15.22 -5.99
N LEU A 71 15.57 -14.67 -6.31
CA LEU A 71 14.30 -15.24 -5.92
C LEU A 71 14.11 -16.60 -6.60
N LEU A 72 13.63 -17.60 -5.86
CA LEU A 72 13.34 -18.91 -6.44
C LEU A 72 12.40 -18.78 -7.63
N HIS A 73 12.70 -19.48 -8.73
CA HIS A 73 11.99 -19.32 -10.00
C HIS A 73 10.47 -19.51 -9.86
N HIS A 74 10.02 -20.50 -9.08
CA HIS A 74 8.59 -20.74 -8.87
C HIS A 74 7.90 -19.59 -8.11
N LYS A 75 8.60 -18.90 -7.20
CA LYS A 75 8.10 -17.69 -6.52
C LYS A 75 8.05 -16.52 -7.48
N PHE A 76 9.10 -16.35 -8.29
CA PHE A 76 9.16 -15.30 -9.31
C PHE A 76 8.03 -15.42 -10.33
N VAL A 77 7.85 -16.59 -10.95
CA VAL A 77 6.80 -16.81 -11.97
C VAL A 77 5.41 -16.56 -11.40
N TRP A 78 5.18 -16.98 -10.14
CA TRP A 78 3.93 -16.71 -9.47
C TRP A 78 3.70 -15.21 -9.26
N PHE A 79 4.74 -14.49 -8.85
CA PHE A 79 4.69 -13.05 -8.61
C PHE A 79 4.47 -12.26 -9.91
N GLN A 80 5.20 -12.64 -10.96
CA GLN A 80 5.03 -12.13 -12.31
C GLN A 80 3.59 -12.30 -12.80
N LYS A 81 2.97 -13.48 -12.60
CA LYS A 81 1.58 -13.72 -12.99
C LYS A 81 0.60 -12.72 -12.36
N TRP A 82 0.84 -12.32 -11.11
CA TRP A 82 0.02 -11.32 -10.44
C TRP A 82 0.22 -9.92 -10.99
N VAL A 83 1.48 -9.52 -11.17
CA VAL A 83 1.83 -8.25 -11.79
C VAL A 83 1.21 -8.15 -13.18
N ASP A 84 1.38 -9.18 -14.02
CA ASP A 84 0.83 -9.24 -15.37
C ASP A 84 -0.69 -9.12 -15.35
N LYS A 85 -1.38 -9.83 -14.45
CA LYS A 85 -2.84 -9.74 -14.31
C LYS A 85 -3.26 -8.30 -13.98
N THR A 86 -2.61 -7.64 -13.03
CA THR A 86 -2.94 -6.27 -12.63
C THR A 86 -2.63 -5.27 -13.75
N ILE A 87 -1.51 -5.46 -14.46
CA ILE A 87 -1.14 -4.66 -15.64
C ILE A 87 -2.18 -4.80 -16.75
N GLU A 88 -2.64 -6.02 -17.06
CA GLU A 88 -3.66 -6.25 -18.08
C GLU A 88 -5.02 -5.62 -17.70
N CYS A 89 -5.41 -5.69 -16.41
CA CYS A 89 -6.56 -4.94 -15.91
C CYS A 89 -6.39 -3.42 -16.11
N GLY A 90 -5.20 -2.88 -15.84
CA GLY A 90 -4.90 -1.46 -16.03
C GLY A 90 -4.94 -1.03 -17.50
N LYS A 91 -4.44 -1.85 -18.43
CA LYS A 91 -4.50 -1.59 -19.88
C LYS A 91 -5.93 -1.52 -20.40
N GLY A 92 -6.82 -2.36 -19.86
CA GLY A 92 -8.23 -2.40 -20.25
C GLY A 92 -9.06 -1.22 -19.76
N ALA A 93 -8.56 -0.45 -18.79
CA ALA A 93 -9.28 0.67 -18.19
C ALA A 93 -8.80 2.01 -18.77
N THR A 94 -9.72 2.99 -18.87
CA THR A 94 -9.41 4.37 -19.29
C THR A 94 -9.93 5.35 -18.24
N PHE A 95 -9.06 6.23 -17.79
CA PHE A 95 -9.26 7.17 -16.69
C PHE A 95 -9.09 8.62 -17.17
N SER A 96 -9.29 9.57 -16.26
CA SER A 96 -8.94 10.98 -16.49
C SER A 96 -7.43 11.18 -16.57
N GLU A 97 -6.98 12.26 -17.20
CA GLU A 97 -5.57 12.58 -17.48
C GLU A 97 -4.62 12.29 -16.28
N GLY A 98 -4.91 12.84 -15.10
CA GLY A 98 -4.05 12.62 -13.93
C GLY A 98 -4.04 11.19 -13.37
N ALA A 99 -5.14 10.45 -13.50
CA ALA A 99 -5.21 9.05 -13.06
C ALA A 99 -4.58 8.10 -14.10
N GLU A 100 -4.63 8.46 -15.38
CA GLU A 100 -3.91 7.75 -16.45
C GLU A 100 -2.40 7.87 -16.29
N ASP A 101 -1.89 9.06 -15.98
CA ASP A 101 -0.46 9.27 -15.74
C ASP A 101 0.05 8.42 -14.57
N LEU A 102 -0.70 8.38 -13.46
CA LEU A 102 -0.37 7.52 -12.31
C LEU A 102 -0.40 6.04 -12.68
N LYS A 103 -1.44 5.61 -13.40
CA LYS A 103 -1.58 4.23 -13.87
C LYS A 103 -0.38 3.82 -14.73
N HIS A 104 -0.01 4.67 -15.69
CA HIS A 104 1.14 4.44 -16.55
C HIS A 104 2.44 4.38 -15.76
N GLY A 105 2.63 5.31 -14.81
CA GLY A 105 3.79 5.34 -13.93
C GLY A 105 3.97 4.04 -13.13
N TYR A 106 2.90 3.54 -12.51
CA TYR A 106 2.93 2.27 -11.79
C TYR A 106 3.23 1.08 -12.72
N MET A 107 2.63 1.04 -13.92
CA MET A 107 2.88 -0.04 -14.89
C MET A 107 4.34 -0.09 -15.35
N VAL A 108 4.95 1.06 -15.64
CA VAL A 108 6.38 1.15 -16.01
C VAL A 108 7.25 0.69 -14.85
N LEU A 109 6.98 1.20 -13.65
CA LEU A 109 7.77 0.84 -12.47
C LEU A 109 7.67 -0.67 -12.14
N LEU A 110 6.50 -1.29 -12.31
CA LEU A 110 6.31 -2.72 -12.13
C LEU A 110 7.12 -3.56 -13.12
N HIS A 111 7.18 -3.12 -14.38
CA HIS A 111 7.99 -3.77 -15.40
C HIS A 111 9.47 -3.76 -15.00
N ASP A 112 9.99 -2.59 -14.62
CA ASP A 112 11.41 -2.44 -14.29
C ASP A 112 11.77 -3.22 -13.01
N LEU A 113 10.88 -3.21 -12.00
CA LEU A 113 11.06 -4.00 -10.76
C LEU A 113 11.07 -5.51 -11.03
N LEU A 114 10.23 -6.00 -11.94
CA LEU A 114 10.23 -7.41 -12.34
C LEU A 114 11.50 -7.78 -13.10
N GLU A 115 11.94 -6.95 -14.06
CA GLU A 115 13.20 -7.18 -14.78
C GLU A 115 14.37 -7.24 -13.80
N HIS A 116 14.38 -6.34 -12.83
CA HIS A 116 15.41 -6.28 -11.79
C HIS A 116 15.40 -7.54 -10.92
N LEU A 117 14.24 -7.96 -10.42
CA LEU A 117 14.08 -9.18 -9.61
C LEU A 117 14.47 -10.47 -10.35
N GLN A 118 14.26 -10.51 -11.66
CA GLN A 118 14.54 -11.69 -12.48
C GLN A 118 16.03 -11.85 -12.78
N HIS A 119 16.71 -10.74 -13.10
CA HIS A 119 18.01 -10.79 -13.78
C HIS A 119 19.18 -10.33 -12.91
N LEU A 120 18.96 -9.52 -11.87
CA LEU A 120 20.07 -9.05 -11.03
C LEU A 120 20.18 -9.86 -9.74
N PRO A 121 21.32 -10.54 -9.50
CA PRO A 121 21.58 -11.15 -8.21
C PRO A 121 21.90 -10.05 -7.19
N MET A 122 21.21 -10.06 -6.05
CA MET A 122 21.38 -9.04 -5.02
C MET A 122 21.60 -9.65 -3.63
N SER A 123 22.07 -8.85 -2.67
CA SER A 123 22.07 -9.26 -1.27
C SER A 123 20.64 -9.59 -0.81
N LEU A 124 20.49 -10.52 0.15
CA LEU A 124 19.20 -10.92 0.69
C LEU A 124 18.28 -9.73 1.01
N GLU A 125 18.79 -8.74 1.75
CA GLU A 125 18.02 -7.54 2.15
C GLU A 125 17.51 -6.74 0.95
N LYS A 126 18.30 -6.68 -0.13
CA LYS A 126 17.90 -5.99 -1.37
C LYS A 126 16.84 -6.76 -2.14
N VAL A 127 16.95 -8.09 -2.25
CA VAL A 127 15.91 -8.88 -2.90
C VAL A 127 14.60 -8.80 -2.12
N GLN A 128 14.65 -8.89 -0.78
CA GLN A 128 13.48 -8.71 0.08
C GLN A 128 12.85 -7.33 -0.13
N LEU A 129 13.67 -6.27 -0.18
CA LEU A 129 13.19 -4.92 -0.44
C LEU A 129 12.56 -4.80 -1.83
N SER A 130 13.19 -5.33 -2.88
CA SER A 130 12.64 -5.30 -4.23
C SER A 130 11.30 -6.04 -4.33
N VAL A 131 11.14 -7.17 -3.63
CA VAL A 131 9.83 -7.86 -3.55
C VAL A 131 8.81 -6.97 -2.85
N GLN A 132 9.15 -6.38 -1.70
CA GLN A 132 8.27 -5.51 -0.93
C GLN A 132 7.81 -4.29 -1.76
N GLU A 133 8.74 -3.61 -2.43
CA GLU A 133 8.43 -2.50 -3.32
C GLU A 133 7.54 -2.91 -4.48
N THR A 134 7.77 -4.10 -5.05
CA THR A 134 6.90 -4.58 -6.13
C THR A 134 5.49 -4.89 -5.61
N GLN A 135 5.36 -5.46 -4.40
CA GLN A 135 4.06 -5.68 -3.74
C GLN A 135 3.32 -4.36 -3.52
N HIS A 136 4.01 -3.32 -3.00
CA HIS A 136 3.47 -1.98 -2.84
C HIS A 136 2.89 -1.45 -4.16
N VAL A 137 3.69 -1.45 -5.22
CA VAL A 137 3.27 -0.86 -6.50
C VAL A 137 2.13 -1.66 -7.15
N VAL A 138 2.12 -3.00 -7.02
CA VAL A 138 0.99 -3.82 -7.50
C VAL A 138 -0.29 -3.41 -6.79
N LEU A 139 -0.24 -3.27 -5.46
CA LEU A 139 -1.39 -2.88 -4.66
C LEU A 139 -1.84 -1.45 -5.00
N TYR A 140 -0.92 -0.51 -5.20
CA TYR A 140 -1.24 0.86 -5.63
C TYR A 140 -1.91 0.90 -6.99
N LEU A 141 -1.44 0.12 -7.96
CA LEU A 141 -2.10 0.02 -9.26
C LEU A 141 -3.49 -0.60 -9.14
N GLN A 142 -3.61 -1.70 -8.39
CA GLN A 142 -4.89 -2.38 -8.19
C GLN A 142 -5.93 -1.44 -7.54
N VAL A 143 -5.56 -0.77 -6.45
CA VAL A 143 -6.48 0.15 -5.78
C VAL A 143 -6.75 1.40 -6.59
N LEU A 144 -5.82 1.86 -7.43
CA LEU A 144 -6.12 2.94 -8.38
C LEU A 144 -7.22 2.52 -9.35
N ILE A 145 -7.13 1.31 -9.92
CA ILE A 145 -8.12 0.77 -10.84
C ILE A 145 -9.48 0.64 -10.16
N ASP A 146 -9.53 -0.02 -9.00
CA ASP A 146 -10.77 -0.23 -8.24
C ASP A 146 -11.39 1.09 -7.79
N TYR A 147 -10.56 2.05 -7.36
CA TYR A 147 -11.02 3.38 -6.97
C TYR A 147 -11.70 4.09 -8.13
N MET A 148 -11.08 4.10 -9.31
CA MET A 148 -11.61 4.80 -10.48
C MET A 148 -12.86 4.12 -11.05
N LEU A 149 -12.94 2.79 -11.00
CA LEU A 149 -14.05 2.04 -11.62
C LEU A 149 -15.26 1.82 -10.70
N ILE A 150 -15.04 1.75 -9.38
CA ILE A 150 -16.08 1.34 -8.42
C ILE A 150 -16.40 2.49 -7.48
N TYR A 151 -15.39 2.97 -6.74
CA TYR A 151 -15.64 3.88 -5.62
C TYR A 151 -15.89 5.32 -6.07
N LYS A 152 -15.14 5.83 -7.05
CA LYS A 152 -15.32 7.19 -7.56
C LYS A 152 -16.71 7.40 -8.16
N PRO A 153 -17.26 6.48 -8.99
CA PRO A 153 -18.65 6.55 -9.41
C PRO A 153 -19.65 6.55 -8.26
N HIS A 154 -19.45 5.76 -7.20
CA HIS A 154 -20.33 5.78 -6.03
C HIS A 154 -20.29 7.12 -5.28
N MET A 155 -19.11 7.76 -5.18
CA MET A 155 -18.98 9.09 -4.61
C MET A 155 -19.73 10.14 -5.42
N ASP A 156 -19.71 10.02 -6.76
CA ASP A 156 -20.29 11.02 -7.67
C ASP A 156 -21.80 10.83 -7.88
N THR A 157 -22.29 9.59 -7.83
CA THR A 157 -23.71 9.23 -8.05
C THR A 157 -24.58 9.48 -6.80
N ALA A 158 -23.95 9.79 -5.66
CA ALA A 158 -24.59 9.96 -4.36
C ALA A 158 -25.57 11.15 -4.24
N ALA A 159 -25.75 11.97 -5.28
CA ALA A 159 -26.77 13.02 -5.29
C ALA A 159 -28.21 12.46 -5.28
N ASP A 160 -28.44 11.23 -5.81
CA ASP A 160 -29.80 10.73 -6.09
C ASP A 160 -30.21 9.44 -5.35
N SER A 161 -29.28 8.73 -4.69
CA SER A 161 -29.55 7.43 -4.05
C SER A 161 -29.49 7.51 -2.52
N SER A 162 -30.66 7.41 -1.88
CA SER A 162 -30.87 7.65 -0.44
C SER A 162 -30.45 6.50 0.50
N VAL A 163 -29.67 5.53 0.03
CA VAL A 163 -29.26 4.37 0.84
C VAL A 163 -27.75 4.39 1.08
N PRO A 164 -27.30 4.76 2.30
CA PRO A 164 -25.90 4.65 2.69
C PRO A 164 -25.38 3.23 2.51
N GLN A 165 -24.22 3.07 1.85
CA GLN A 165 -23.55 1.79 1.82
C GLN A 165 -22.93 1.51 3.19
N LYS A 166 -23.12 0.29 3.69
CA LYS A 166 -22.42 -0.16 4.90
C LYS A 166 -20.91 -0.13 4.60
N ALA A 167 -20.14 0.50 5.48
CA ALA A 167 -18.69 0.54 5.34
C ALA A 167 -18.11 -0.88 5.24
N ASP A 168 -17.28 -1.10 4.22
CA ASP A 168 -16.57 -2.36 4.03
C ASP A 168 -15.45 -2.48 5.06
N PRO A 169 -15.54 -3.43 6.01
CA PRO A 169 -14.53 -3.58 7.06
C PRO A 169 -13.19 -4.10 6.53
N GLU A 170 -13.11 -4.53 5.26
CA GLU A 170 -11.88 -5.02 4.65
C GLU A 170 -10.96 -3.92 4.12
N LEU A 171 -11.49 -2.71 3.96
CA LEU A 171 -10.75 -1.54 3.49
C LEU A 171 -10.01 -0.87 4.64
N MET A 172 -8.82 -0.34 4.34
CA MET A 172 -8.01 0.41 5.28
C MET A 172 -8.73 1.65 5.78
N GLY A 173 -9.41 2.37 4.88
CA GLY A 173 -10.02 3.65 5.16
C GLY A 173 -9.01 4.78 5.35
N ALA A 174 -9.50 5.94 5.76
CA ALA A 174 -8.66 7.11 6.00
C ALA A 174 -9.21 8.00 7.10
N PHE A 175 -8.34 8.80 7.69
CA PHE A 175 -8.75 9.89 8.57
C PHE A 175 -8.63 11.25 7.88
N THR A 176 -9.58 12.15 8.16
CA THR A 176 -9.63 13.48 7.54
C THR A 176 -10.31 14.48 8.45
N ASN A 177 -10.04 15.77 8.27
CA ASN A 177 -10.79 16.86 8.87
C ASN A 177 -11.81 17.49 7.89
N ASP A 178 -11.85 17.03 6.64
CA ASP A 178 -12.74 17.53 5.60
C ASP A 178 -14.08 16.78 5.59
N ALA A 179 -15.15 17.47 5.97
CA ALA A 179 -16.50 16.92 6.02
C ALA A 179 -17.02 16.46 4.64
N GLN A 180 -16.58 17.07 3.54
CA GLN A 180 -16.98 16.65 2.19
C GLN A 180 -16.40 15.28 1.87
N ILE A 181 -15.14 15.05 2.20
CA ILE A 181 -14.48 13.74 2.02
C ILE A 181 -15.14 12.68 2.90
N VAL A 182 -15.45 13.00 4.16
CA VAL A 182 -16.20 12.09 5.05
C VAL A 182 -17.51 11.68 4.40
N GLN A 183 -18.26 12.65 3.87
CA GLN A 183 -19.52 12.39 3.20
C GLN A 183 -19.31 11.52 1.95
N SER A 184 -18.38 11.84 1.05
CA SER A 184 -18.09 11.03 -0.13
C SER A 184 -17.70 9.60 0.23
N PHE A 185 -16.84 9.40 1.23
CA PHE A 185 -16.38 8.07 1.65
C PHE A 185 -17.52 7.26 2.27
N PHE A 186 -18.34 7.91 3.08
CA PHE A 186 -19.53 7.31 3.65
C PHE A 186 -20.50 6.79 2.57
N HIS A 187 -20.72 7.57 1.50
CA HIS A 187 -21.56 7.11 0.38
C HIS A 187 -20.93 5.97 -0.41
N ALA A 188 -19.61 5.97 -0.54
CA ALA A 188 -18.86 4.93 -1.24
C ALA A 188 -18.60 3.67 -0.40
N GLY A 189 -19.09 3.61 0.86
CA GLY A 189 -18.85 2.49 1.75
C GLY A 189 -17.39 2.33 2.19
N ILE A 190 -16.59 3.41 2.14
CA ILE A 190 -15.19 3.40 2.59
C ILE A 190 -15.14 3.82 4.07
N PRO A 191 -14.45 3.07 4.95
CA PRO A 191 -14.24 3.49 6.33
C PRO A 191 -13.56 4.86 6.41
N VAL A 192 -14.11 5.76 7.21
CA VAL A 192 -13.58 7.11 7.38
C VAL A 192 -13.69 7.58 8.82
N TRP A 193 -12.62 8.21 9.32
CA TRP A 193 -12.55 8.78 10.65
C TRP A 193 -12.40 10.30 10.57
N ILE A 194 -13.34 11.05 11.13
CA ILE A 194 -13.24 12.49 11.20
C ILE A 194 -12.36 12.91 12.40
N ILE A 195 -11.32 13.69 12.13
CA ILE A 195 -10.49 14.29 13.18
C ILE A 195 -11.07 15.65 13.52
N GLN A 196 -11.56 15.79 14.76
CA GLN A 196 -12.13 17.05 15.26
C GLN A 196 -11.40 17.54 16.51
N HIS A 197 -11.44 18.85 16.72
CA HIS A 197 -10.97 19.45 17.95
C HIS A 197 -11.86 19.04 19.13
N ILE A 198 -11.27 18.81 20.30
CA ILE A 198 -12.00 18.33 21.49
C ILE A 198 -13.13 19.28 21.91
N ASP A 199 -13.00 20.57 21.63
CA ASP A 199 -14.03 21.57 21.95
C ASP A 199 -15.34 21.36 21.17
N GLN A 200 -15.32 20.59 20.07
CA GLN A 200 -16.52 20.24 19.31
C GLN A 200 -17.30 19.10 19.97
N LEU A 201 -16.70 18.35 20.89
CA LEU A 201 -17.29 17.17 21.54
C LEU A 201 -18.70 17.42 22.11
N PRO A 202 -19.00 18.57 22.77
CA PRO A 202 -20.35 18.84 23.27
C PRO A 202 -21.43 18.90 22.19
N ASN A 203 -21.05 19.17 20.94
CA ASN A 203 -21.95 19.31 19.79
C ASN A 203 -21.99 18.04 18.91
N ILE A 204 -21.24 16.99 19.28
CA ILE A 204 -21.18 15.75 18.51
C ILE A 204 -22.12 14.74 19.17
N ARG A 205 -23.07 14.24 18.38
CA ARG A 205 -23.85 13.07 18.78
C ARG A 205 -22.96 11.83 18.73
N ILE A 206 -22.78 11.17 19.86
CA ILE A 206 -22.02 9.93 19.98
C ILE A 206 -23.02 8.78 20.11
N ASP A 207 -23.17 7.99 19.03
CA ASP A 207 -24.06 6.83 19.04
C ASP A 207 -23.43 5.62 19.73
N LYS A 208 -22.10 5.49 19.65
CA LYS A 208 -21.33 4.40 20.27
C LYS A 208 -19.92 4.86 20.59
N THR A 209 -19.39 4.43 21.73
CA THR A 209 -17.95 4.51 22.07
C THR A 209 -17.32 3.13 21.92
N ASP A 210 -16.11 3.07 21.37
CA ASP A 210 -15.32 1.84 21.32
C ASP A 210 -14.03 1.99 22.14
N HIS A 211 -13.45 0.86 22.54
CA HIS A 211 -12.20 0.86 23.28
C HIS A 211 -11.04 0.89 22.29
N PHE A 212 -10.05 1.74 22.54
CA PHE A 212 -8.81 1.70 21.77
C PHE A 212 -8.14 0.34 21.96
N ARG A 213 -7.78 -0.31 20.85
CA ARG A 213 -6.89 -1.47 20.89
C ARG A 213 -5.49 -0.98 21.24
N GLU A 214 -4.83 -1.67 22.18
CA GLU A 214 -3.48 -1.27 22.58
C GLU A 214 -2.50 -1.44 21.41
N LEU A 215 -1.71 -0.40 21.15
CA LEU A 215 -0.81 -0.28 20.00
C LEU A 215 0.21 -1.43 19.89
N HIS A 216 0.63 -1.99 21.02
CA HIS A 216 1.66 -3.03 21.07
C HIS A 216 1.24 -4.35 20.41
N PHE A 217 -0.04 -4.57 20.13
CA PHE A 217 -0.51 -5.75 19.41
C PHE A 217 -0.35 -5.66 17.88
N PHE A 218 -0.18 -4.45 17.33
CA PHE A 218 -0.20 -4.23 15.87
C PHE A 218 0.91 -3.29 15.38
N MET A 219 1.61 -2.60 16.27
CA MET A 219 2.68 -1.66 15.94
C MET A 219 3.95 -2.06 16.70
N PRO A 220 5.05 -2.39 16.00
CA PRO A 220 6.35 -2.55 16.63
C PRO A 220 6.79 -1.20 17.21
N LEU A 221 6.70 -1.05 18.53
CA LEU A 221 7.12 0.16 19.25
C LEU A 221 8.63 0.17 19.55
N ASP A 222 9.34 -0.91 19.21
CA ASP A 222 10.76 -1.05 19.46
C ASP A 222 11.61 -0.08 18.63
N GLN A 223 12.69 0.43 19.24
CA GLN A 223 13.57 1.40 18.61
C GLN A 223 14.21 0.88 17.31
N HIS A 224 14.14 1.73 16.28
CA HIS A 224 14.69 1.48 14.96
C HIS A 224 16.20 1.21 15.01
N HIS A 225 16.64 0.08 14.47
CA HIS A 225 18.03 -0.11 14.06
C HIS A 225 18.15 0.31 12.59
N ALA A 226 18.36 1.61 12.36
CA ALA A 226 18.46 2.16 11.01
C ALA A 226 19.65 1.56 10.24
N LYS A 227 19.37 0.64 9.31
CA LYS A 227 20.32 0.21 8.27
C LYS A 227 20.29 1.11 7.04
N PHE A 228 19.15 1.77 6.79
CA PHE A 228 18.94 2.63 5.63
C PHE A 228 18.92 4.12 6.00
N CYS A 229 19.33 4.97 5.04
CA CYS A 229 19.20 6.42 5.16
C CYS A 229 17.72 6.82 5.31
N PRO A 230 17.43 7.94 5.98
CA PRO A 230 16.06 8.45 6.08
C PRO A 230 15.50 8.73 4.69
N ILE A 231 14.36 8.10 4.38
CA ILE A 231 13.68 8.19 3.09
C ILE A 231 12.98 9.55 2.95
N PHE A 232 12.33 9.99 4.02
CA PHE A 232 11.61 11.26 4.05
C PHE A 232 11.90 12.02 5.35
N LYS A 233 12.13 13.33 5.22
CA LYS A 233 12.24 14.29 6.33
C LYS A 233 11.23 15.40 6.10
N GLY A 234 10.10 15.33 6.79
CA GLY A 234 9.01 16.30 6.68
C GLY A 234 7.81 15.87 7.50
N HIS A 235 6.70 16.59 7.36
CA HIS A 235 5.46 16.30 8.07
C HIS A 235 4.72 15.12 7.43
N GLY A 236 4.34 14.10 8.22
CA GLY A 236 3.71 12.86 7.74
C GLY A 236 2.31 13.05 7.13
N LEU A 237 1.69 14.21 7.32
CA LEU A 237 0.41 14.58 6.69
C LEU A 237 0.54 15.12 5.26
N THR A 238 1.75 15.18 4.69
CA THR A 238 1.98 15.81 3.38
C THR A 238 2.14 14.76 2.28
N ALA A 239 1.63 15.06 1.08
CA ALA A 239 1.81 14.20 -0.10
C ALA A 239 3.30 13.98 -0.46
N LYS A 240 4.19 14.86 0.03
CA LYS A 240 5.64 14.77 -0.16
C LYS A 240 6.24 13.47 0.35
N LYS A 241 5.60 12.79 1.30
CA LYS A 241 6.09 11.48 1.74
C LYS A 241 5.96 10.44 0.63
N TYR A 242 4.83 10.39 -0.06
CA TYR A 242 4.61 9.41 -1.12
C TYR A 242 5.51 9.66 -2.33
N TYR A 243 5.75 10.92 -2.72
CA TYR A 243 6.78 11.24 -3.70
C TYR A 243 8.19 10.80 -3.28
N ALA A 244 8.49 10.81 -1.98
CA ALA A 244 9.75 10.31 -1.46
C ALA A 244 9.81 8.77 -1.50
N PHE A 245 8.67 8.08 -1.37
CA PHE A 245 8.58 6.62 -1.50
C PHE A 245 8.83 6.26 -2.95
N ASP A 246 8.08 6.85 -3.88
CA ASP A 246 8.26 6.64 -5.32
C ASP A 246 9.72 6.85 -5.74
N ARG A 247 10.32 7.98 -5.30
CA ARG A 247 11.74 8.28 -5.58
C ARG A 247 12.69 7.26 -4.96
N PHE A 248 12.40 6.76 -3.77
CA PHE A 248 13.19 5.74 -3.11
C PHE A 248 13.11 4.42 -3.87
N THR A 249 11.91 3.98 -4.24
CA THR A 249 11.65 2.81 -5.08
C THR A 249 12.42 2.90 -6.40
N HIS A 250 12.29 4.03 -7.12
CA HIS A 250 13.02 4.28 -8.37
C HIS A 250 14.54 4.30 -8.22
N SER A 251 15.07 4.64 -7.04
CA SER A 251 16.52 4.65 -6.81
C SER A 251 17.12 3.25 -6.63
N HIS A 252 16.28 2.23 -6.56
CA HIS A 252 16.66 0.83 -6.32
C HIS A 252 16.34 -0.07 -7.52
N VAL A 253 15.85 0.53 -8.61
CA VAL A 253 15.63 -0.10 -9.91
C VAL A 253 16.82 0.20 -10.81
#